data_AF-A0A2S9FV58-F1
#
_entry.id   AF-A0A2S9FV58-F1
#
_cell.length_a   1.000
_cell.length_b   1.000
_cell.length_c   1.000
_cell.angle_alpha   90.00
_cell.angle_beta   90.00
_cell.angle_gamma   90.00
#
_symmetry.space_group_name_H-M   'P 1'
#
loop_
_entity.id
_entity.type
_entity.pdbx_description
1 polymer ?
#
loop_
_entity_poly.entity_id
_entity_poly.type
_entity_poly.pdbx_seq_one_letter_code
_entity_poly.pdbx_strand_id
1 'polypeptide(L)'
;PKHPPAPFDGLHLWYFGDTAQRQQPELDATTRVQGFEEVVGGQAADEATYESGRCLSCGNCFECDGCLGACPEDAVIKLGVGQRY
;
A
#
# COMPACT_ATOMS: atom_id res chain seq x y z
N PRO A 1 18.82 -2.15 -30.20
CA PRO A 1 19.70 -2.38 -29.03
C PRO A 1 18.92 -2.19 -27.73
N LYS A 2 18.94 -3.17 -26.82
CA LYS A 2 18.23 -3.09 -25.54
C LYS A 2 19.07 -2.28 -24.55
N HIS A 3 18.46 -1.33 -23.85
CA HIS A 3 19.17 -0.51 -22.86
C HIS A 3 19.76 -1.39 -21.74
N PRO A 4 20.91 -1.00 -21.16
CA PRO A 4 21.48 -1.71 -20.03
C PRO A 4 20.52 -1.67 -18.82
N PRO A 5 20.49 -2.72 -17.98
CA PRO A 5 19.70 -2.73 -16.75
C PRO A 5 20.09 -1.58 -15.81
N ALA A 6 19.10 -0.95 -15.18
CA ALA A 6 19.37 0.08 -14.18
C ALA A 6 19.93 -0.54 -12.89
N PRO A 7 21.03 0.00 -12.31
CA PRO A 7 21.56 -0.46 -11.04
C PRO A 7 20.72 0.07 -9.86
N PHE A 8 20.79 -0.60 -8.70
CA PHE A 8 19.94 -0.33 -7.54
C PHE A 8 20.07 1.09 -6.98
N ASP A 9 21.28 1.64 -6.99
CA ASP A 9 21.61 3.02 -6.60
C ASP A 9 21.07 4.09 -7.58
N GLY A 10 20.76 3.70 -8.81
CA GLY A 10 20.09 4.53 -9.81
C GLY A 10 18.56 4.49 -9.72
N LEU A 11 17.99 3.70 -8.82
CA LEU A 11 16.54 3.63 -8.60
C LEU A 11 16.11 4.70 -7.59
N HIS A 12 14.94 5.31 -7.80
CA HIS A 12 14.32 6.17 -6.79
C HIS A 12 13.66 5.31 -5.70
N LEU A 13 14.48 4.84 -4.77
CA LEU A 13 14.10 3.88 -3.72
C LEU A 13 13.24 4.48 -2.60
N TRP A 14 12.91 5.78 -2.60
CA TRP A 14 12.06 6.37 -1.56
C TRP A 14 10.67 5.69 -1.49
N TYR A 15 10.15 5.17 -2.61
CA TYR A 15 8.94 4.33 -2.58
C TYR A 15 9.13 2.98 -1.89
N PHE A 16 10.36 2.49 -1.82
CA PHE A 16 10.74 1.17 -1.32
C PHE A 16 11.61 1.34 -0.06
N GLY A 17 11.01 1.89 1.01
CA GLY A 17 11.64 1.88 2.33
C GLY A 17 11.67 0.47 2.91
N ASP A 18 12.68 0.17 3.74
CA ASP A 18 12.82 -1.10 4.48
C ASP A 18 11.80 -1.20 5.64
N THR A 19 10.52 -0.96 5.35
CA THR A 19 9.41 -1.19 6.29
C THR A 19 8.68 -2.47 5.89
N ALA A 20 8.74 -3.47 6.76
CA ALA A 20 8.06 -4.74 6.54
C ALA A 20 6.54 -4.55 6.56
N GLN A 21 5.83 -5.22 5.65
CA GLN A 21 4.38 -5.26 5.64
C GLN A 21 3.86 -6.19 6.75
N ARG A 22 2.83 -5.74 7.48
CA ARG A 22 2.06 -6.59 8.40
C ARG A 22 1.29 -7.64 7.62
N GLN A 23 1.43 -8.89 8.04
CA GLN A 23 0.73 -10.00 7.41
C GLN A 23 -0.69 -10.05 7.93
N GLN A 24 -1.67 -10.05 7.01
CA GLN A 24 -3.05 -10.26 7.38
C GLN A 24 -3.25 -11.74 7.72
N PRO A 25 -4.09 -12.07 8.71
CA PRO A 25 -4.51 -13.44 8.93
C PRO A 25 -5.25 -13.95 7.69
N GLU A 26 -4.92 -15.17 7.28
CA GLU A 26 -5.61 -15.89 6.21
C GLU A 26 -6.15 -17.21 6.75
N LEU A 27 -7.32 -17.62 6.27
CA LEU A 27 -7.84 -18.96 6.53
C LEU A 27 -6.92 -20.02 5.93
N ASP A 28 -6.68 -21.08 6.70
CA ASP A 28 -5.94 -22.25 6.24
C ASP A 28 -6.55 -22.82 4.94
N ALA A 29 -5.67 -23.31 4.06
CA ALA A 29 -6.06 -23.80 2.74
C ALA A 29 -7.11 -24.93 2.81
N THR A 30 -7.03 -25.80 3.82
CA THR A 30 -7.97 -26.90 4.03
C THR A 30 -9.34 -26.43 4.52
N THR A 31 -9.39 -25.29 5.21
CA THR A 31 -10.62 -24.69 5.75
C THR A 31 -11.31 -23.84 4.68
N ARG A 32 -10.56 -22.99 3.97
CA ARG A 32 -11.13 -22.04 2.98
C ARG A 32 -11.81 -22.70 1.76
N VAL A 33 -11.54 -23.98 1.50
CA VAL A 33 -12.20 -24.75 0.43
C VAL A 33 -13.52 -25.38 0.87
N GLN A 34 -13.87 -25.31 2.16
CA GLN A 34 -15.06 -25.96 2.72
C GLN A 34 -16.29 -25.04 2.75
N GLY A 35 -16.14 -23.76 2.42
CA GLY A 35 -17.21 -22.77 2.53
C GLY A 35 -16.97 -21.52 1.69
N PHE A 36 -17.74 -20.48 2.00
CA PHE A 36 -17.71 -19.18 1.33
C PHE A 36 -17.35 -18.05 2.31
N GLU A 37 -16.67 -18.38 3.39
CA GLU A 37 -16.15 -17.40 4.35
C GLU A 37 -15.03 -16.57 3.73
N GLU A 38 -14.90 -15.33 4.17
CA GLU A 38 -13.82 -14.44 3.74
C GLU A 38 -12.46 -15.03 4.11
N VAL A 39 -11.56 -15.13 3.13
CA VAL A 39 -10.26 -15.77 3.33
C VAL A 39 -9.29 -14.86 4.06
N VAL A 40 -9.34 -13.54 3.80
CA VAL A 40 -8.41 -12.55 4.35
C VAL A 40 -9.10 -11.81 5.49
N GLY A 41 -8.62 -11.98 6.72
CA GLY A 41 -9.31 -11.50 7.93
C GLY A 41 -9.16 -10.01 8.26
N GLY A 42 -8.56 -9.20 7.39
CA GLY A 42 -8.30 -7.78 7.67
C GLY A 42 -7.11 -7.54 8.61
N GLN A 43 -6.70 -6.29 8.77
CA GLN A 43 -5.69 -5.89 9.77
C GLN A 43 -6.38 -5.49 11.08
N ALA A 44 -5.74 -5.73 12.22
CA ALA A 44 -6.15 -5.11 13.48
C ALA A 44 -5.95 -3.58 13.42
N ALA A 45 -6.57 -2.83 14.34
CA ALA A 45 -6.55 -1.37 14.30
C ALA A 45 -5.14 -0.77 14.40
N ASP A 46 -4.27 -1.36 15.22
CA ASP A 46 -2.87 -0.97 15.38
C ASP A 46 -2.03 -1.33 14.15
N GLU A 47 -2.28 -2.49 13.54
CA GLU A 47 -1.64 -2.90 12.28
C GLU A 47 -2.07 -2.01 11.11
N ALA A 48 -3.34 -1.66 11.01
CA ALA A 48 -3.86 -0.74 10.00
C ALA A 48 -3.24 0.66 10.16
N THR A 49 -3.08 1.13 11.40
CA THR A 49 -2.39 2.39 11.70
C THR A 49 -0.93 2.32 11.25
N TYR A 50 -0.23 1.22 11.56
CA TYR A 50 1.14 1.00 11.10
C TYR A 50 1.26 1.01 9.56
N GLU A 51 0.38 0.30 8.86
CA GLU A 51 0.38 0.26 7.38
C GLU A 51 0.10 1.64 6.76
N SER A 52 -0.77 2.45 7.36
CA SER A 52 -0.99 3.83 6.89
C SER A 52 0.26 4.70 6.97
N GLY A 53 1.12 4.47 7.97
CA GLY A 53 2.41 5.14 8.14
C GLY A 53 3.46 4.77 7.08
N ARG A 54 3.29 3.63 6.41
CA ARG A 54 4.20 3.18 5.34
C ARG A 54 4.02 3.97 4.04
N CYS A 55 2.94 4.76 3.92
CA CYS A 55 2.82 5.74 2.85
C CYS A 55 4.02 6.71 2.89
N LEU A 56 4.96 6.49 1.96
CA LEU A 56 6.22 7.22 1.80
C LEU A 56 7.09 7.28 3.07
N SER A 57 6.89 6.31 3.99
CA SER A 57 7.62 6.11 5.25
C SER A 57 7.61 7.29 6.23
N CYS A 58 6.64 8.20 6.12
CA CYS A 58 6.44 9.30 7.08
C CYS A 58 5.00 9.44 7.57
N GLY A 59 4.04 8.72 6.96
CA GLY A 59 2.62 8.76 7.31
C GLY A 59 1.94 10.12 7.14
N ASN A 60 2.65 11.13 6.63
CA ASN A 60 2.12 12.47 6.45
C ASN A 60 1.87 12.72 4.96
N CYS A 61 0.60 12.89 4.59
CA CYS A 61 0.22 13.23 3.23
C CYS A 61 0.80 14.60 2.84
N PHE A 62 1.64 14.61 1.81
CA PHE A 62 2.20 15.82 1.19
C PHE A 62 1.64 16.08 -0.22
N GLU A 63 0.49 15.48 -0.54
CA GLU A 63 -0.18 15.65 -1.85
C GLU A 63 0.68 15.12 -3.02
N CYS A 64 1.28 13.94 -2.85
CA CYS A 64 2.13 13.30 -3.87
C CYS A 64 1.35 12.76 -5.09
N ASP A 65 0.01 12.79 -5.05
CA ASP A 65 -0.91 12.23 -6.06
C ASP A 65 -0.73 10.73 -6.36
N GLY A 66 0.08 9.99 -5.59
CA GLY A 66 0.34 8.57 -5.80
C GLY A 66 -0.89 7.67 -5.62
N CYS A 67 -1.64 7.87 -4.54
CA CYS A 67 -2.90 7.15 -4.31
C CYS A 67 -3.98 7.55 -5.32
N LEU A 68 -4.05 8.82 -5.71
CA LEU A 68 -4.99 9.33 -6.71
C LEU A 68 -4.71 8.72 -8.08
N GLY A 69 -3.45 8.70 -8.52
CA GLY A 69 -3.06 8.10 -9.81
C GLY A 69 -3.20 6.58 -9.84
N ALA A 70 -3.17 5.90 -8.68
CA ALA A 70 -3.34 4.46 -8.58
C ALA A 70 -4.81 4.01 -8.61
N CYS A 71 -5.75 4.89 -8.26
CA CYS A 71 -7.17 4.54 -8.15
C CYS A 71 -7.93 4.87 -9.44
N PRO A 72 -8.46 3.88 -10.18
CA PRO A 72 -9.25 4.13 -11.39
C PRO A 72 -10.73 4.42 -11.11
N GLU A 73 -11.21 4.15 -9.89
CA GLU A 73 -12.64 4.16 -9.52
C GLU A 73 -13.04 5.42 -8.72
N ASP A 74 -12.29 6.51 -8.82
CA ASP A 74 -12.55 7.79 -8.13
C ASP A 74 -12.74 7.67 -6.59
N ALA A 75 -12.19 6.61 -5.97
CA ALA A 75 -12.32 6.39 -4.52
C ALA A 75 -11.44 7.34 -3.69
N VAL A 76 -10.50 8.06 -4.32
CA VAL A 76 -9.64 9.07 -3.70
C VAL A 76 -10.04 10.44 -4.24
N ILE A 77 -10.58 11.31 -3.39
CA ILE A 77 -11.21 12.57 -3.83
C ILE A 77 -10.32 13.75 -3.45
N LYS A 78 -9.77 14.49 -4.42
CA LYS A 78 -8.96 15.68 -4.09
C LYS A 78 -9.83 16.79 -3.49
N LEU A 79 -9.58 17.16 -2.23
CA LEU A 79 -10.40 18.13 -1.47
C LEU A 79 -10.05 19.59 -1.73
N GLY A 80 -8.91 19.85 -2.37
CA GLY A 80 -8.40 21.19 -2.69
C GLY A 80 -6.98 21.39 -2.20
N VAL A 81 -6.34 22.49 -2.62
CA VAL A 81 -4.94 22.79 -2.28
C VAL A 81 -4.78 22.94 -0.77
N GLY A 82 -3.88 22.15 -0.17
CA GLY A 82 -3.64 22.12 1.27
C GLY A 82 -4.69 21.35 2.08
N GLN A 83 -5.71 20.81 1.42
CA GLN A 83 -6.77 19.98 2.03
C GLN A 83 -6.62 18.50 1.72
N ARG A 84 -5.58 18.11 0.94
CA ARG A 84 -5.26 16.71 0.65
C ARG A 84 -6.35 16.01 -0.16
N TYR A 85 -6.66 14.75 0.17
CA TYR A 85 -7.70 13.91 -0.45
C TYR A 85 -8.66 13.38 0.62
#